data_AF-A0A970G6N6-F1
#
_entry.id   AF-A0A970G6N6-F1
#
_cell.length_a   1.000
_cell.length_b   1.000
_cell.length_c   1.000
_cell.angle_alpha   90.00
_cell.angle_beta   90.00
_cell.angle_gamma   90.00
#
_symmetry.space_group_name_H-M   'P 1'
#
loop_
_entity.id
_entity.type
_entity.pdbx_description
1 polymer ?
#
loop_
_entity_poly.entity_id
_entity_poly.type
_entity_poly.pdbx_seq_one_letter_code
_entity_poly.pdbx_strand_id
1 'polypeptide(L)'
;MNFLGNEGAIDEKSVAFIANSTEASEASLITGSFPEEHKFISADDSLEVESLLALFQNSNKKVLMVDASGGKLEKLAPGDYIKIDAHQNDRQAFQMAIEKYNAEHPYFTYIYANDCLEALLSLDQKAYYQSITKVDQYIGELLDNLRKRDELNQTLIVITSARSSSSSHFSPLIIHGPRCRTGIEMKDTMLIDVFATLSYLMGLKSQFNVRGIPLYEALAVEPRNQITVLNTWINALKKERIIIWNKYFQSQDELYQTIKQLISVREERENIFQYAGQREDTIISLENKIKWQRRIAGLLFLLMAIGYLVEYKWLRKKYLLFR
;
A
#
# COMPACT_ATOMS: atom_id res chain seq x y z
N MET A 1 -12.29 21.49 -13.06
CA MET A 1 -10.97 21.24 -12.47
C MET A 1 -9.92 22.19 -13.05
N ASN A 2 -9.83 22.37 -14.38
CA ASN A 2 -8.90 23.33 -15.01
C ASN A 2 -9.01 24.76 -14.48
N PHE A 3 -10.21 25.22 -14.11
CA PHE A 3 -10.41 26.52 -13.46
C PHE A 3 -9.59 26.65 -12.16
N LEU A 4 -9.73 25.70 -11.24
CA LEU A 4 -9.00 25.70 -9.97
C LEU A 4 -7.50 25.45 -10.16
N GLY A 5 -7.11 24.66 -11.15
CA GLY A 5 -5.70 24.46 -11.49
C GLY A 5 -5.03 25.74 -11.99
N ASN A 6 -5.72 26.51 -12.84
CA ASN A 6 -5.20 27.76 -13.39
C ASN A 6 -5.21 28.91 -12.37
N GLU A 7 -6.17 28.92 -11.44
CA GLU A 7 -6.26 29.96 -10.40
C GLU A 7 -5.55 29.59 -9.10
N GLY A 8 -5.12 28.33 -8.94
CA GLY A 8 -4.43 27.82 -7.76
C GLY A 8 -3.01 27.34 -8.06
N ALA A 9 -2.57 26.38 -7.24
CA ALA A 9 -1.36 25.61 -7.44
C ALA A 9 -1.75 24.18 -7.84
N ILE A 10 -1.15 23.67 -8.92
CA ILE A 10 -1.44 22.33 -9.44
C ILE A 10 -0.17 21.51 -9.61
N ASP A 11 -0.22 20.24 -9.20
CA ASP A 11 0.68 19.18 -9.66
C ASP A 11 -0.18 18.08 -10.30
N GLU A 12 0.01 17.85 -11.59
CA GLU A 12 -0.71 16.80 -12.31
C GLU A 12 -0.23 15.39 -11.93
N LYS A 13 0.97 15.28 -11.34
CA LYS A 13 1.68 14.02 -11.09
C LYS A 13 2.24 13.97 -9.66
N SER A 14 1.41 14.30 -8.68
CA SER A 14 1.76 14.11 -7.27
C SER A 14 1.82 12.62 -6.93
N VAL A 15 2.84 12.19 -6.18
CA VAL A 15 2.99 10.79 -5.76
C VAL A 15 1.90 10.45 -4.73
N ALA A 16 1.04 9.51 -5.09
CA ALA A 16 -0.04 9.00 -4.23
C ALA A 16 0.46 7.95 -3.23
N PHE A 17 -0.35 7.64 -2.22
CA PHE A 17 -0.02 6.60 -1.25
C PHE A 17 -0.06 5.21 -1.90
N ILE A 18 0.99 4.43 -1.68
CA ILE A 18 1.03 3.02 -2.06
C ILE A 18 0.49 2.20 -0.87
N ALA A 19 -0.83 2.09 -0.79
CA ALA A 19 -1.50 1.29 0.23
C ALA A 19 -2.47 0.28 -0.40
N ASN A 20 -2.68 -0.84 0.29
CA ASN A 20 -3.45 -1.97 -0.23
C ASN A 20 -4.97 -1.74 -0.20
N SER A 21 -5.45 -0.75 0.56
CA SER A 21 -6.86 -0.44 0.75
C SER A 21 -7.12 1.06 0.59
N THR A 22 -8.38 1.42 0.31
CA THR A 22 -8.81 2.83 0.26
C THR A 22 -8.70 3.46 1.64
N GLU A 23 -9.15 2.74 2.66
CA GLU A 23 -9.14 3.10 4.07
C GLU A 23 -7.74 3.53 4.53
N ALA A 24 -6.71 2.75 4.18
CA ALA A 24 -5.34 3.09 4.52
C ALA A 24 -4.82 4.33 3.79
N SER A 25 -5.12 4.47 2.48
CA SER A 25 -4.72 5.65 1.70
C SER A 25 -5.37 6.93 2.23
N GLU A 26 -6.68 6.89 2.50
CA GLU A 26 -7.43 8.02 3.04
C GLU A 26 -6.95 8.38 4.46
N ALA A 27 -6.70 7.37 5.30
CA ALA A 27 -6.08 7.58 6.62
C ALA A 27 -4.71 8.26 6.50
N SER A 28 -3.84 7.81 5.59
CA SER A 28 -2.53 8.42 5.36
C SER A 28 -2.64 9.89 4.93
N LEU A 29 -3.65 10.23 4.10
CA LEU A 29 -3.89 11.61 3.66
C LEU A 29 -4.27 12.53 4.83
N ILE A 30 -5.14 12.06 5.73
CA ILE A 30 -5.64 12.86 6.85
C ILE A 30 -4.77 12.81 8.10
N THR A 31 -3.77 11.93 8.19
CA THR A 31 -2.80 11.89 9.30
C THR A 31 -1.41 12.39 8.90
N GLY A 32 -1.09 12.41 7.60
CA GLY A 32 0.27 12.72 7.13
C GLY A 32 1.31 11.68 7.53
N SER A 33 0.87 10.44 7.81
CA SER A 33 1.70 9.32 8.23
C SER A 33 1.44 8.09 7.35
N PHE A 34 2.32 7.10 7.39
CA PHE A 34 2.17 5.86 6.60
C PHE A 34 1.33 4.81 7.34
N PRO A 35 0.81 3.77 6.65
CA PRO A 35 0.01 2.70 7.26
C PRO A 35 0.67 1.99 8.45
N GLU A 36 2.00 1.89 8.45
CA GLU A 36 2.74 1.30 9.57
C GLU A 36 2.66 2.12 10.85
N GLU A 37 2.35 3.42 10.76
CA GLU A 37 2.27 4.35 11.88
C GLU A 37 0.83 4.58 12.32
N HIS A 38 -0.11 4.81 11.41
CA HIS A 38 -1.52 5.06 11.77
C HIS A 38 -2.35 3.80 12.06
N LYS A 39 -1.85 2.62 11.67
CA LYS A 39 -2.45 1.28 11.88
C LYS A 39 -3.86 1.05 11.34
N PHE A 40 -4.49 2.07 10.75
CA PHE A 40 -5.77 1.96 10.07
C PHE A 40 -5.60 1.33 8.67
N ILE A 41 -5.82 0.01 8.55
CA ILE A 41 -5.67 -0.73 7.29
C ILE A 41 -7.03 -1.07 6.67
N SER A 42 -8.05 -1.27 7.50
CA SER A 42 -9.40 -1.66 7.13
C SER A 42 -10.42 -0.84 7.90
N ALA A 43 -11.68 -0.83 7.43
CA ALA A 43 -12.77 -0.06 8.04
C ALA A 43 -13.03 -0.42 9.53
N ASP A 44 -12.63 -1.62 9.95
CA ASP A 44 -12.80 -2.08 11.32
C ASP A 44 -11.65 -1.70 12.26
N ASP A 45 -10.54 -1.18 11.74
CA ASP A 45 -9.39 -0.79 12.56
C ASP A 45 -9.66 0.52 13.32
N SER A 46 -8.86 0.77 14.36
CA SER A 46 -8.86 2.05 15.07
C SER A 46 -7.64 2.87 14.67
N LEU A 47 -7.84 4.17 14.47
CA LEU A 47 -6.76 5.08 14.16
C LEU A 47 -5.89 5.34 15.40
N GLU A 48 -4.60 5.00 15.34
CA GLU A 48 -3.65 5.19 16.46
C GLU A 48 -2.95 6.55 16.46
N VAL A 49 -3.08 7.29 15.36
CA VAL A 49 -2.48 8.62 15.17
C VAL A 49 -3.59 9.66 15.04
N GLU A 50 -3.39 10.81 15.63
CA GLU A 50 -4.39 11.88 15.60
C GLU A 50 -4.50 12.48 14.18
N SER A 51 -5.71 12.42 13.60
CA SER A 51 -5.99 12.97 12.26
C SER A 51 -6.16 14.49 12.28
N LEU A 52 -6.13 15.10 11.09
CA LEU A 52 -6.38 16.52 10.90
C LEU A 52 -7.80 16.89 11.35
N LEU A 53 -8.77 16.00 11.12
CA LEU A 53 -10.15 16.17 11.56
C LEU A 53 -10.21 16.21 13.10
N ALA A 54 -9.49 15.30 13.77
CA ALA A 54 -9.43 15.27 15.23
C ALA A 54 -8.76 16.52 15.81
N LEU A 55 -7.67 17.00 15.19
CA LEU A 55 -6.99 18.24 15.57
C LEU A 55 -7.93 19.46 15.53
N PHE A 56 -8.76 19.57 14.48
CA PHE A 56 -9.73 20.66 14.38
C PHE A 56 -10.84 20.56 15.42
N GLN A 57 -11.37 19.37 15.64
CA GLN A 57 -12.41 19.15 16.65
C GLN A 57 -11.89 19.42 18.07
N ASN A 58 -10.67 18.98 18.39
CA ASN A 58 -9.98 19.28 19.65
C ASN A 58 -9.74 20.78 19.85
N SER A 59 -9.71 21.54 18.75
CA SER A 59 -9.63 23.01 18.74
C SER A 59 -11.01 23.70 18.74
N ASN A 60 -12.09 22.99 19.09
CA ASN A 60 -13.48 23.45 19.07
C ASN A 60 -13.96 23.95 17.69
N LYS A 61 -13.38 23.45 16.60
CA LYS A 61 -13.84 23.75 15.24
C LYS A 61 -14.74 22.62 14.75
N LYS A 62 -15.87 22.97 14.15
CA LYS A 62 -16.79 21.98 13.57
C LYS A 62 -16.16 21.32 12.35
N VAL A 63 -16.28 20.00 12.26
CA VAL A 63 -15.75 19.19 11.17
C VAL A 63 -16.87 18.33 10.61
N LEU A 64 -16.94 18.26 9.28
CA LEU A 64 -17.88 17.43 8.54
C LEU A 64 -17.11 16.46 7.65
N MET A 65 -17.48 15.19 7.68
CA MET A 65 -17.01 14.18 6.74
C MET A 65 -18.20 13.58 5.98
N VAL A 66 -18.15 13.63 4.65
CA VAL A 66 -19.14 13.04 3.75
C VAL A 66 -18.49 11.91 2.97
N ASP A 67 -19.02 10.70 3.13
CA ASP A 67 -18.39 9.47 2.68
C ASP A 67 -19.28 8.69 1.70
N ALA A 68 -18.87 8.67 0.43
CA ALA A 68 -19.48 7.85 -0.63
C ALA A 68 -18.93 6.41 -0.73
N SER A 69 -18.08 5.97 0.19
CA SER A 69 -17.52 4.60 0.18
C SER A 69 -18.46 3.53 0.74
N GLY A 70 -19.67 3.91 1.18
CA GLY A 70 -20.61 3.01 1.84
C GLY A 70 -20.34 2.78 3.33
N GLY A 71 -19.60 3.68 4.00
CA GLY A 71 -19.36 3.61 5.44
C GLY A 71 -17.92 3.26 5.85
N LYS A 72 -17.02 3.03 4.90
CA LYS A 72 -15.68 2.49 5.21
C LYS A 72 -14.80 3.47 5.97
N LEU A 73 -15.12 4.76 5.89
CA LEU A 73 -14.33 5.82 6.52
C LEU A 73 -14.97 6.36 7.80
N GLU A 74 -16.05 5.75 8.30
CA GLU A 74 -16.77 6.21 9.49
C GLU A 74 -15.85 6.37 10.72
N LYS A 75 -14.96 5.42 10.95
CA LYS A 75 -14.00 5.45 12.06
C LYS A 75 -12.90 6.52 11.93
N LEU A 76 -12.80 7.17 10.78
CA LEU A 76 -11.89 8.31 10.56
C LEU A 76 -12.55 9.65 10.90
N ALA A 77 -13.87 9.68 11.09
CA ALA A 77 -14.64 10.88 11.38
C ALA A 77 -14.85 11.05 12.90
N PRO A 78 -14.19 12.02 13.56
CA PRO A 78 -14.39 12.24 14.99
C PRO A 78 -15.63 13.10 15.30
N GLY A 79 -16.25 13.72 14.27
CA GLY A 79 -17.36 14.67 14.37
C GLY A 79 -18.57 14.29 13.51
N ASP A 80 -19.18 15.27 12.84
CA ASP A 80 -20.34 15.02 11.99
C ASP A 80 -19.96 14.15 10.78
N TYR A 81 -20.68 13.05 10.60
CA TYR A 81 -20.43 12.07 9.56
C TYR A 81 -21.70 11.81 8.75
N ILE A 82 -21.58 11.88 7.43
CA ILE A 82 -22.66 11.58 6.49
C ILE A 82 -22.23 10.38 5.65
N LYS A 83 -22.97 9.29 5.81
CA LYS A 83 -22.81 8.07 5.03
C LYS A 83 -23.69 8.12 3.78
N ILE A 84 -23.08 7.96 2.62
CA ILE A 84 -23.76 7.72 1.34
C ILE A 84 -23.53 6.26 0.96
N ASP A 85 -24.55 5.63 0.39
CA ASP A 85 -24.44 4.24 -0.08
C ASP A 85 -23.39 4.16 -1.20
N ALA A 86 -22.54 3.14 -1.19
CA ALA A 86 -21.48 2.96 -2.17
C ALA A 86 -22.00 2.87 -3.62
N HIS A 87 -23.24 2.38 -3.80
CA HIS A 87 -23.88 2.23 -5.11
C HIS A 87 -24.71 3.45 -5.53
N GLN A 88 -24.81 4.47 -4.67
CA GLN A 88 -25.44 5.73 -5.01
C GLN A 88 -24.44 6.66 -5.71
N ASN A 89 -24.95 7.46 -6.64
CA ASN A 89 -24.14 8.42 -7.39
C ASN A 89 -23.52 9.46 -6.44
N ASP A 90 -22.21 9.72 -6.62
CA ASP A 90 -21.44 10.71 -5.87
C ASP A 90 -22.09 12.10 -5.79
N ARG A 91 -22.97 12.45 -6.72
CA ARG A 91 -23.76 13.70 -6.66
C ARG A 91 -24.45 13.88 -5.32
N GLN A 92 -24.95 12.80 -4.71
CA GLN A 92 -25.60 12.86 -3.41
C GLN A 92 -24.63 13.28 -2.31
N ALA A 93 -23.37 12.82 -2.35
CA ALA A 93 -22.34 13.26 -1.41
C ALA A 93 -22.10 14.77 -1.52
N PHE A 94 -21.95 15.31 -2.73
CA PHE A 94 -21.78 16.75 -2.92
C PHE A 94 -23.00 17.57 -2.50
N GLN A 95 -24.22 17.09 -2.79
CA GLN A 95 -25.46 17.75 -2.37
C GLN A 95 -25.61 17.79 -0.85
N MET A 96 -25.39 16.66 -0.18
CA MET A 96 -25.44 16.59 1.29
C MET A 96 -24.35 17.46 1.94
N ALA A 97 -23.14 17.49 1.36
CA ALA A 97 -22.08 18.38 1.81
C ALA A 97 -22.49 19.85 1.69
N ILE A 98 -23.07 20.25 0.56
CA ILE A 98 -23.61 21.59 0.31
C ILE A 98 -24.72 21.94 1.32
N GLU A 99 -25.69 21.06 1.54
CA GLU A 99 -26.82 21.29 2.45
C GLU A 99 -26.36 21.45 3.89
N LYS A 100 -25.50 20.55 4.37
CA LYS A 100 -24.97 20.59 5.73
C LYS A 100 -24.04 21.78 5.92
N TYR A 101 -23.21 22.11 4.93
CA TYR A 101 -22.37 23.30 4.97
C TYR A 101 -23.21 24.57 5.09
N ASN A 102 -24.27 24.68 4.28
CA ASN A 102 -25.20 25.81 4.30
C ASN A 102 -25.94 25.97 5.63
N ALA A 103 -26.19 24.88 6.35
CA ALA A 103 -26.90 24.89 7.62
C ALA A 103 -25.99 25.21 8.82
N GLU A 104 -24.77 24.67 8.81
CA GLU A 104 -23.93 24.61 10.03
C GLU A 104 -22.58 25.31 9.92
N HIS A 105 -22.16 25.67 8.72
CA HIS A 105 -20.87 26.29 8.40
C HIS A 105 -19.69 25.60 9.10
N PRO A 106 -19.45 24.29 8.83
CA PRO A 106 -18.32 23.57 9.38
C PRO A 106 -17.01 24.21 8.89
N TYR A 107 -16.00 24.23 9.78
CA TYR A 107 -14.70 24.81 9.49
C TYR A 107 -13.90 23.97 8.49
N PHE A 108 -14.06 22.64 8.57
CA PHE A 108 -13.40 21.69 7.68
C PHE A 108 -14.45 20.70 7.15
N THR A 109 -14.49 20.54 5.84
CA THR A 109 -15.38 19.57 5.17
C THR A 109 -14.54 18.63 4.33
N TYR A 110 -14.64 17.34 4.60
CA TYR A 110 -14.02 16.27 3.82
C TYR A 110 -15.08 15.59 2.97
N ILE A 111 -14.89 15.52 1.66
CA ILE A 111 -15.84 14.87 0.74
C ILE A 111 -15.09 13.76 0.01
N TYR A 112 -15.50 12.52 0.25
CA TYR A 112 -15.01 11.34 -0.47
C TYR A 112 -15.99 10.95 -1.57
N ALA A 113 -15.47 10.72 -2.78
CA ALA A 113 -16.22 10.36 -3.99
C ALA A 113 -15.74 8.99 -4.51
N ASN A 114 -16.65 8.07 -4.80
CA ASN A 114 -16.38 6.66 -5.10
C ASN A 114 -16.63 6.25 -6.56
N ASP A 115 -17.42 7.00 -7.34
CA ASP A 115 -17.83 6.65 -8.71
C ASP A 115 -16.63 6.35 -9.62
N CYS A 116 -15.53 7.09 -9.47
CA CYS A 116 -14.31 6.89 -10.26
C CYS A 116 -13.60 5.56 -9.96
N LEU A 117 -13.66 5.09 -8.71
CA LEU A 117 -13.11 3.79 -8.33
C LEU A 117 -13.97 2.65 -8.89
N GLU A 118 -15.29 2.76 -8.77
CA GLU A 118 -16.20 1.75 -9.34
C GLU A 118 -16.07 1.68 -10.87
N ALA A 119 -16.02 2.83 -11.55
CA ALA A 119 -15.84 2.89 -12.99
C ALA A 119 -14.50 2.29 -13.43
N LEU A 120 -13.43 2.51 -12.67
CA LEU A 120 -12.13 1.87 -12.92
C LEU A 120 -12.22 0.34 -12.81
N LEU A 121 -12.86 -0.16 -11.75
CA LEU A 121 -13.00 -1.60 -11.51
C LEU A 121 -13.86 -2.29 -12.58
N SER A 122 -14.76 -1.57 -13.23
CA SER A 122 -15.55 -2.08 -14.36
C SER A 122 -14.74 -2.32 -15.65
N LEU A 123 -13.48 -1.87 -15.70
CA LEU A 123 -12.58 -1.94 -16.86
C LEU A 123 -13.07 -1.22 -18.12
N ASP A 124 -14.11 -0.38 -18.01
CA ASP A 124 -14.61 0.47 -19.10
C ASP A 124 -13.98 1.86 -19.02
N GLN A 125 -13.02 2.13 -19.93
CA GLN A 125 -12.38 3.43 -20.04
C GLN A 125 -13.37 4.57 -20.32
N LYS A 126 -14.44 4.32 -21.10
CA LYS A 126 -15.43 5.37 -21.38
C LYS A 126 -16.23 5.71 -20.13
N ALA A 127 -16.62 4.70 -19.36
CA ALA A 127 -17.29 4.89 -18.08
C ALA A 127 -16.41 5.68 -17.11
N TYR A 128 -15.11 5.40 -17.06
CA TYR A 128 -14.14 6.14 -16.24
C TYR A 128 -14.02 7.62 -16.62
N TYR A 129 -13.89 7.96 -17.91
CA TYR A 129 -13.85 9.37 -18.31
C TYR A 129 -15.18 10.09 -18.08
N GLN A 130 -16.31 9.38 -18.20
CA GLN A 130 -17.62 9.91 -17.85
C GLN A 130 -17.75 10.17 -16.34
N SER A 131 -17.25 9.29 -15.47
CA SER A 131 -17.27 9.51 -14.02
C SER A 131 -16.43 10.72 -13.63
N ILE A 132 -15.24 10.89 -14.22
CA ILE A 132 -14.41 12.10 -14.01
C ILE A 132 -15.16 13.36 -14.43
N THR A 133 -15.83 13.35 -15.58
CA THR A 133 -16.59 14.50 -16.08
C THR A 133 -17.75 14.85 -15.13
N LYS A 134 -18.41 13.86 -14.55
CA LYS A 134 -19.48 14.06 -13.56
C LYS A 134 -18.94 14.66 -12.27
N VAL A 135 -17.84 14.12 -11.74
CA VAL A 135 -17.18 14.67 -10.54
C VAL A 135 -16.75 16.11 -10.78
N ASP A 136 -16.24 16.44 -11.97
CA ASP A 136 -15.92 17.81 -12.36
C ASP A 136 -17.13 18.75 -12.27
N GLN A 137 -18.29 18.28 -12.75
CA GLN A 137 -19.55 19.01 -12.66
C GLN A 137 -20.01 19.21 -11.21
N TYR A 138 -19.88 18.18 -10.36
CA TYR A 138 -20.28 18.26 -8.95
C TYR A 138 -19.37 19.21 -8.15
N ILE A 139 -18.06 19.21 -8.45
CA ILE A 139 -17.15 20.23 -7.93
C ILE A 139 -17.59 21.62 -8.40
N GLY A 140 -17.99 21.77 -9.67
CA GLY A 140 -18.57 23.01 -10.19
C GLY A 140 -19.78 23.50 -9.40
N GLU A 141 -20.73 22.61 -9.09
CA GLU A 141 -21.92 22.91 -8.27
C GLU A 141 -21.52 23.41 -6.85
N LEU A 142 -20.53 22.77 -6.23
CA LEU A 142 -19.98 23.19 -4.92
C LEU A 142 -19.33 24.58 -4.99
N LEU A 143 -18.48 24.83 -5.99
CA LEU A 143 -17.82 26.13 -6.18
C LEU A 143 -18.82 27.25 -6.45
N ASP A 144 -19.87 26.98 -7.23
CA ASP A 144 -20.92 27.96 -7.50
C ASP A 144 -21.73 28.29 -6.25
N ASN A 145 -21.94 27.33 -5.33
CA ASN A 145 -22.53 27.62 -4.02
C ASN A 145 -21.63 28.56 -3.20
N LEU A 146 -20.33 28.24 -3.06
CA LEU A 146 -19.37 29.09 -2.36
C LEU A 146 -19.28 30.50 -2.98
N ARG A 147 -19.35 30.60 -4.31
CA ARG A 147 -19.35 31.88 -5.03
C ARG A 147 -20.60 32.71 -4.74
N LYS A 148 -21.79 32.10 -4.74
CA LYS A 148 -23.06 32.78 -4.40
C LYS A 148 -23.06 33.35 -2.98
N ARG A 149 -22.22 32.82 -2.09
CA ARG A 149 -22.05 33.24 -0.70
C ARG A 149 -20.87 34.18 -0.45
N ASP A 150 -20.09 34.50 -1.50
CA ASP A 150 -18.84 35.27 -1.39
C ASP A 150 -17.76 34.61 -0.49
N GLU A 151 -17.84 33.28 -0.33
CA GLU A 151 -16.94 32.48 0.52
C GLU A 151 -15.85 31.79 -0.30
N LEU A 152 -15.95 31.77 -1.64
CA LEU A 152 -15.01 31.06 -2.52
C LEU A 152 -13.54 31.52 -2.31
N ASN A 153 -13.31 32.83 -2.20
CA ASN A 153 -11.97 33.40 -2.01
C ASN A 153 -11.47 33.30 -0.56
N GLN A 154 -12.36 32.93 0.37
CA GLN A 154 -12.06 32.77 1.79
C GLN A 154 -11.88 31.29 2.16
N THR A 155 -12.14 30.38 1.22
CA THR A 155 -12.12 28.94 1.43
C THR A 155 -10.85 28.33 0.84
N LEU A 156 -10.17 27.50 1.62
CA LEU A 156 -9.11 26.65 1.12
C LEU A 156 -9.71 25.36 0.56
N ILE A 157 -9.49 25.13 -0.73
CA ILE A 157 -9.96 23.98 -1.50
C ILE A 157 -8.75 23.14 -1.87
N VAL A 158 -8.78 21.87 -1.48
CA VAL A 158 -7.80 20.87 -1.89
C VAL A 158 -8.53 19.76 -2.63
N ILE A 159 -8.08 19.45 -3.84
CA ILE A 159 -8.63 18.35 -4.65
C ILE A 159 -7.50 17.39 -4.95
N THR A 160 -7.68 16.14 -4.56
CA THR A 160 -6.74 15.07 -4.84
C THR A 160 -7.42 13.69 -4.78
N SER A 161 -6.65 12.64 -5.05
CA SER A 161 -7.04 11.24 -4.86
C SER A 161 -5.93 10.54 -4.08
N ALA A 162 -6.22 10.14 -2.84
CA ALA A 162 -5.23 9.55 -1.93
C ALA A 162 -4.53 8.32 -2.53
N ARG A 163 -5.23 7.59 -3.40
CA ARG A 163 -4.72 6.43 -4.14
C ARG A 163 -4.73 6.70 -5.64
N SER A 164 -3.72 6.18 -6.33
CA SER A 164 -3.69 6.13 -7.80
C SER A 164 -4.22 4.79 -8.30
N SER A 165 -4.95 4.83 -9.41
CA SER A 165 -5.39 3.67 -10.19
C SER A 165 -4.35 3.17 -11.20
N SER A 166 -3.30 3.97 -11.42
CA SER A 166 -2.25 3.72 -12.41
C SER A 166 -1.02 3.05 -11.78
N SER A 167 -0.30 2.27 -12.58
CA SER A 167 1.02 1.72 -12.21
C SER A 167 2.09 2.81 -12.00
N SER A 168 1.82 4.04 -12.42
CA SER A 168 2.70 5.18 -12.17
C SER A 168 2.57 5.79 -10.78
N HIS A 169 1.57 5.36 -9.98
CA HIS A 169 1.33 5.85 -8.62
C HIS A 169 1.15 7.37 -8.49
N PHE A 170 0.69 8.03 -9.55
CA PHE A 170 0.47 9.46 -9.57
C PHE A 170 -1.03 9.80 -9.47
N SER A 171 -1.33 10.87 -8.73
CA SER A 171 -2.65 11.49 -8.61
C SER A 171 -2.52 13.00 -8.78
N PRO A 172 -3.56 13.69 -9.27
CA PRO A 172 -3.56 15.14 -9.31
C PRO A 172 -3.61 15.71 -7.88
N LEU A 173 -2.94 16.84 -7.68
CA LEU A 173 -3.07 17.66 -6.48
C LEU A 173 -3.34 19.10 -6.91
N ILE A 174 -4.50 19.62 -6.52
CA ILE A 174 -4.86 21.03 -6.73
C ILE A 174 -5.07 21.66 -5.36
N ILE A 175 -4.41 22.79 -5.12
CA ILE A 175 -4.57 23.60 -3.91
C ILE A 175 -4.95 25.01 -4.35
N HIS A 176 -6.13 25.47 -3.92
CA HIS A 176 -6.63 26.79 -4.24
C HIS A 176 -7.22 27.44 -2.99
N GLY A 177 -6.89 28.69 -2.72
CA GLY A 177 -7.53 29.42 -1.63
C GLY A 177 -6.68 30.55 -1.06
N PRO A 178 -7.08 31.09 0.10
CA PRO A 178 -6.36 32.18 0.73
C PRO A 178 -4.94 31.74 1.09
N ARG A 179 -3.98 32.66 0.92
CA ARG A 179 -2.55 32.42 1.21
C ARG A 179 -1.88 31.35 0.33
N CYS A 180 -2.52 30.95 -0.78
CA CYS A 180 -1.90 30.15 -1.82
C CYS A 180 -1.46 31.06 -2.98
N ARG A 181 -0.43 30.63 -3.72
CA ARG A 181 -0.06 31.26 -5.00
C ARG A 181 -1.06 30.84 -6.07
N THR A 182 -1.23 31.71 -7.05
CA THR A 182 -2.16 31.50 -8.17
C THR A 182 -1.38 31.24 -9.46
N GLY A 183 -1.91 30.38 -10.32
CA GLY A 183 -1.36 30.08 -11.64
C GLY A 183 0.03 29.46 -11.63
N ILE A 184 0.32 28.59 -10.65
CA ILE A 184 1.60 27.90 -10.56
C ILE A 184 1.44 26.40 -10.81
N GLU A 185 2.37 25.85 -11.60
CA GLU A 185 2.55 24.41 -11.79
C GLU A 185 3.67 23.95 -10.85
N MET A 186 3.30 23.15 -9.85
CA MET A 186 4.22 22.46 -8.95
C MET A 186 4.68 21.15 -9.58
N LYS A 187 5.83 20.63 -9.14
CA LYS A 187 6.38 19.36 -9.63
C LYS A 187 6.93 18.54 -8.48
N ASP A 188 6.91 17.23 -8.68
CA ASP A 188 7.52 16.24 -7.79
C ASP A 188 6.99 16.32 -6.34
N THR A 189 5.69 16.66 -6.18
CA THR A 189 5.03 16.69 -4.87
C THR A 189 4.59 15.30 -4.42
N MET A 190 4.34 15.13 -3.12
CA MET A 190 3.76 13.89 -2.57
C MET A 190 2.48 14.19 -1.80
N LEU A 191 1.49 13.30 -1.85
CA LEU A 191 0.23 13.51 -1.12
C LEU A 191 0.39 13.52 0.40
N ILE A 192 1.48 12.93 0.92
CA ILE A 192 1.83 13.01 2.34
C ILE A 192 2.12 14.44 2.82
N ASP A 193 2.48 15.32 1.89
CA ASP A 193 2.76 16.73 2.13
C ASP A 193 1.48 17.55 2.38
N VAL A 194 0.31 17.05 1.96
CA VAL A 194 -0.97 17.75 2.10
C VAL A 194 -1.28 18.00 3.57
N PHE A 195 -1.14 16.99 4.44
CA PHE A 195 -1.36 17.15 5.88
C PHE A 195 -0.45 18.23 6.48
N ALA A 196 0.84 18.19 6.13
CA ALA A 196 1.84 19.14 6.64
C ALA A 196 1.54 20.56 6.15
N THR A 197 1.12 20.70 4.89
CA THR A 197 0.70 21.97 4.29
C THR A 197 -0.52 22.57 4.99
N LEU A 198 -1.56 21.76 5.22
CA LEU A 198 -2.76 22.19 5.92
C LEU A 198 -2.45 22.56 7.38
N SER A 199 -1.65 21.75 8.07
CA SER A 199 -1.21 22.03 9.43
C SER A 199 -0.46 23.35 9.53
N TYR A 200 0.46 23.62 8.59
CA TYR A 200 1.21 24.86 8.53
C TYR A 200 0.30 26.08 8.28
N LEU A 201 -0.60 25.98 7.29
CA LEU A 201 -1.54 27.07 6.95
C LEU A 201 -2.46 27.42 8.12
N MET A 202 -2.87 26.40 8.89
CA MET A 202 -3.81 26.53 10.01
C MET A 202 -3.12 26.86 11.34
N GLY A 203 -1.78 26.95 11.36
CA GLY A 203 -1.01 27.22 12.58
C GLY A 203 -1.03 26.07 13.59
N LEU A 204 -1.32 24.85 13.14
CA LEU A 204 -1.29 23.65 13.96
C LEU A 204 0.17 23.23 14.19
N LYS A 205 0.47 22.76 15.41
CA LYS A 205 1.80 22.21 15.70
C LYS A 205 1.94 20.87 14.97
N SER A 206 3.00 20.73 14.18
CA SER A 206 3.35 19.47 13.52
C SER A 206 3.54 18.38 14.57
N GLN A 207 2.77 17.29 14.45
CA GLN A 207 2.87 16.13 15.33
C GLN A 207 4.12 15.31 15.00
N PHE A 208 4.58 14.48 15.94
CA PHE A 208 5.81 13.68 15.77
C PHE A 208 5.75 12.67 14.62
N ASN A 209 4.55 12.15 14.32
CA ASN A 209 4.36 11.08 13.33
C ASN A 209 4.16 11.61 11.89
N VAL A 210 4.15 12.93 11.69
CA VAL A 210 3.96 13.52 10.37
C VAL A 210 5.26 13.38 9.58
N ARG A 211 5.16 12.81 8.38
CA ARG A 211 6.30 12.57 7.49
C ARG A 211 6.44 13.62 6.38
N GLY A 212 5.32 14.20 5.93
CA GLY A 212 5.33 15.18 4.85
C GLY A 212 5.97 16.52 5.21
N ILE A 213 6.44 17.22 4.18
CA ILE A 213 6.95 18.58 4.27
C ILE A 213 5.89 19.54 3.70
N PRO A 214 5.60 20.69 4.34
CA PRO A 214 4.68 21.66 3.75
C PRO A 214 5.11 22.05 2.33
N LEU A 215 4.15 22.10 1.40
CA LEU A 215 4.36 22.51 0.02
C LEU A 215 4.58 24.02 -0.05
N TYR A 216 5.76 24.48 0.37
CA TYR A 216 6.09 25.90 0.44
C TYR A 216 5.98 26.61 -0.91
N GLU A 217 6.13 25.89 -2.02
CA GLU A 217 5.93 26.39 -3.37
C GLU A 217 4.47 26.81 -3.62
N ALA A 218 3.51 26.11 -3.03
CA ALA A 218 2.07 26.42 -3.10
C ALA A 218 1.70 27.69 -2.32
N LEU A 219 2.54 28.12 -1.37
CA LEU A 219 2.19 29.13 -0.38
C LEU A 219 2.59 30.54 -0.83
N ALA A 220 1.67 31.49 -0.66
CA ALA A 220 1.96 32.90 -0.80
C ALA A 220 2.70 33.39 0.46
N VAL A 221 4.00 33.65 0.31
CA VAL A 221 4.87 34.13 1.39
C VAL A 221 5.20 35.60 1.18
N GLU A 222 4.98 36.41 2.21
CA GLU A 222 5.38 37.82 2.20
C GLU A 222 6.90 37.96 1.99
N PRO A 223 7.36 38.95 1.20
CA PRO A 223 8.79 39.13 0.88
C PRO A 223 9.72 39.12 2.10
N ARG A 224 9.26 39.69 3.22
CA ARG A 224 10.03 39.77 4.48
C ARG A 224 10.29 38.40 5.12
N ASN A 225 9.41 37.44 4.89
CA ASN A 225 9.45 36.11 5.50
C ASN A 225 10.07 35.04 4.58
N GLN A 226 10.37 35.37 3.32
CA GLN A 226 10.87 34.41 2.33
C GLN A 226 12.14 33.69 2.80
N ILE A 227 13.11 34.41 3.36
CA ILE A 227 14.36 33.80 3.86
C ILE A 227 14.08 32.86 5.04
N THR A 228 13.20 33.25 5.96
CA THR A 228 12.83 32.43 7.12
C THR A 228 12.12 31.15 6.70
N VAL A 229 11.18 31.26 5.74
CA VAL A 229 10.48 30.10 5.18
C VAL A 229 11.45 29.19 4.44
N LEU A 230 12.34 29.75 3.62
CA LEU A 230 13.37 28.99 2.91
C LEU A 230 14.28 28.22 3.87
N ASN A 231 14.75 28.87 4.96
CA ASN A 231 15.56 28.20 5.97
C ASN A 231 14.79 27.07 6.68
N THR A 232 13.49 27.30 6.96
CA THR A 232 12.62 26.27 7.54
C THR A 232 12.48 25.07 6.61
N TRP A 233 12.26 25.34 5.32
CA TRP A 233 12.15 24.32 4.28
C TRP A 233 13.45 23.52 4.13
N ILE A 234 14.60 24.20 4.04
CA ILE A 234 15.92 23.55 3.96
C ILE A 234 16.16 22.64 5.18
N ASN A 235 15.78 23.08 6.38
CA ASN A 235 15.93 22.28 7.58
C ASN A 235 15.01 21.06 7.59
N ALA A 236 13.76 21.19 7.10
CA ALA A 236 12.84 20.07 6.94
C ALA A 236 13.40 19.05 5.95
N LEU A 237 13.86 19.48 4.77
CA LEU A 237 14.49 18.62 3.76
C LEU A 237 15.73 17.89 4.29
N LYS A 238 16.59 18.59 5.05
CA LYS A 238 17.77 17.96 5.67
C LYS A 238 17.36 16.88 6.69
N LYS A 239 16.35 17.16 7.53
CA LYS A 239 15.86 16.21 8.53
C LYS A 239 15.25 14.98 7.85
N GLU A 240 14.41 15.18 6.84
CA GLU A 240 13.78 14.11 6.08
C GLU A 240 14.83 13.26 5.35
N ARG A 241 15.80 13.89 4.69
CA ARG A 241 16.91 13.18 4.05
C ARG A 241 17.61 12.23 5.02
N ILE A 242 17.91 12.66 6.24
CA ILE A 242 18.55 11.80 7.26
C ILE A 242 17.64 10.61 7.60
N ILE A 243 16.33 10.84 7.78
CA ILE A 243 15.36 9.77 8.09
C ILE A 243 15.30 8.75 6.94
N ILE A 244 15.21 9.21 5.69
CA ILE A 244 15.16 8.35 4.50
C ILE A 244 16.43 7.51 4.39
N TRP A 245 17.61 8.12 4.53
CA TRP A 245 18.88 7.40 4.45
C TRP A 245 19.02 6.37 5.57
N ASN A 246 18.59 6.69 6.79
CA ASN A 246 18.60 5.73 7.89
C ASN A 246 17.67 4.53 7.62
N LYS A 247 16.45 4.78 7.12
CA LYS A 247 15.53 3.70 6.72
C LYS A 247 16.10 2.88 5.57
N TYR A 248 16.73 3.52 4.59
CA TYR A 248 17.40 2.85 3.48
C TYR A 248 18.51 1.92 3.97
N PHE A 249 19.40 2.40 4.85
CA PHE A 249 20.48 1.58 5.41
C PHE A 249 19.93 0.42 6.24
N GLN A 250 18.91 0.65 7.06
CA GLN A 250 18.25 -0.43 7.80
C GLN A 250 17.65 -1.49 6.87
N SER A 251 16.94 -1.07 5.82
CA SER A 251 16.36 -2.00 4.84
C SER A 251 17.43 -2.77 4.07
N GLN A 252 18.56 -2.14 3.74
CA GLN A 252 19.71 -2.82 3.14
C GLN A 252 20.28 -3.89 4.08
N ASP A 253 20.46 -3.58 5.36
CA ASP A 253 20.96 -4.54 6.35
C ASP A 253 20.02 -5.74 6.51
N GLU A 254 18.70 -5.50 6.59
CA GLU A 254 17.67 -6.55 6.63
C GLU A 254 17.70 -7.43 5.37
N LEU A 255 17.88 -6.83 4.19
CA LEU A 255 18.03 -7.54 2.93
C LEU A 255 19.30 -8.40 2.91
N TYR A 256 20.44 -7.88 3.38
CA TYR A 256 21.67 -8.66 3.48
C TYR A 256 21.54 -9.83 4.46
N GLN A 257 20.87 -9.63 5.61
CA GLN A 257 20.60 -10.71 6.55
C GLN A 257 19.71 -11.79 5.93
N THR A 258 18.66 -11.38 5.22
CA THR A 258 17.75 -12.30 4.51
C THR A 258 18.50 -13.10 3.44
N ILE A 259 19.37 -12.46 2.65
CA ILE A 259 20.20 -13.15 1.65
C ILE A 259 21.11 -14.18 2.33
N LYS A 260 21.75 -13.84 3.45
CA LYS A 260 22.60 -14.79 4.19
C LYS A 260 21.79 -16.00 4.69
N GLN A 261 20.60 -15.78 5.21
CA GLN A 261 19.69 -16.86 5.62
C GLN A 261 19.25 -17.73 4.43
N LEU A 262 18.99 -17.14 3.27
CA LEU A 262 18.64 -17.90 2.06
C LEU A 262 19.82 -18.75 1.56
N ILE A 263 21.05 -18.24 1.65
CA ILE A 263 22.26 -18.99 1.31
C ILE A 263 22.43 -20.16 2.27
N SER A 264 22.32 -19.94 3.60
CA SER A 264 22.47 -21.03 4.58
C SER A 264 21.40 -22.10 4.41
N VAL A 265 20.15 -21.73 4.14
CA VAL A 265 19.06 -22.69 3.85
C VAL A 265 19.32 -23.47 2.56
N ARG A 266 19.92 -22.84 1.54
CA ARG A 266 20.30 -23.53 0.30
C ARG A 266 21.42 -24.55 0.55
N GLU A 267 22.45 -24.15 1.30
CA GLU A 267 23.55 -25.04 1.70
C GLU A 267 23.04 -26.23 2.54
N GLU A 268 22.14 -25.99 3.49
CA GLU A 268 21.49 -27.08 4.25
C GLU A 268 20.70 -28.03 3.36
N ARG A 269 19.94 -27.52 2.37
CA ARG A 269 19.23 -28.37 1.41
C ARG A 269 20.20 -29.21 0.57
N GLU A 270 21.26 -28.61 0.05
CA GLU A 270 22.28 -29.33 -0.72
C GLU A 270 22.95 -30.43 0.13
N ASN A 271 23.27 -30.12 1.39
CA ASN A 271 23.80 -31.10 2.33
C ASN A 271 22.80 -32.24 2.55
N ILE A 272 21.51 -31.96 2.76
CA ILE A 272 20.46 -32.99 2.89
C ILE A 272 20.39 -33.88 1.64
N PHE A 273 20.45 -33.30 0.44
CA PHE A 273 20.46 -34.07 -0.81
C PHE A 273 21.70 -34.95 -0.94
N GLN A 274 22.88 -34.45 -0.56
CA GLN A 274 24.12 -35.25 -0.54
C GLN A 274 24.04 -36.40 0.48
N TYR A 275 23.52 -36.14 1.69
CA TYR A 275 23.30 -37.17 2.71
C TYR A 275 22.29 -38.23 2.25
N ALA A 276 21.22 -37.82 1.56
CA ALA A 276 20.24 -38.74 0.99
C ALA A 276 20.87 -39.61 -0.12
N GLY A 277 21.63 -39.01 -1.04
CA GLY A 277 22.35 -39.72 -2.09
C GLY A 277 23.36 -40.74 -1.54
N GLN A 278 24.13 -40.38 -0.52
CA GLN A 278 25.04 -41.32 0.16
C GLN A 278 24.30 -42.51 0.78
N ARG A 279 23.11 -42.27 1.36
CA ARG A 279 22.28 -43.37 1.89
C ARG A 279 21.77 -44.27 0.77
N GLU A 280 21.34 -43.70 -0.35
CA GLU A 280 20.88 -44.48 -1.50
C GLU A 280 22.00 -45.33 -2.11
N ASP A 281 23.20 -44.78 -2.24
CA ASP A 281 24.40 -45.53 -2.68
C ASP A 281 24.75 -46.67 -1.72
N THR A 282 24.64 -46.45 -0.40
CA THR A 282 24.88 -47.52 0.58
C THR A 282 23.83 -48.62 0.48
N ILE A 283 22.55 -48.27 0.29
CA ILE A 283 21.46 -49.24 0.06
C ILE A 283 21.72 -50.05 -1.21
N ILE A 284 22.06 -49.41 -2.33
CA ILE A 284 22.38 -50.08 -3.59
C ILE A 284 23.56 -51.03 -3.43
N SER A 285 24.61 -50.61 -2.70
CA SER A 285 25.77 -51.46 -2.43
C SER A 285 25.42 -52.71 -1.61
N LEU A 286 24.52 -52.57 -0.62
CA LEU A 286 24.05 -53.67 0.21
C LEU A 286 23.15 -54.62 -0.59
N GLU A 287 22.23 -54.10 -1.40
CA GLU A 287 21.42 -54.92 -2.30
C GLU A 287 22.27 -55.72 -3.29
N ASN A 288 23.31 -55.09 -3.86
CA ASN A 288 24.22 -55.75 -4.77
C ASN A 288 25.01 -56.85 -4.08
N LYS A 289 25.50 -56.62 -2.85
CA LYS A 289 26.13 -57.67 -2.03
C LYS A 289 25.18 -58.84 -1.76
N ILE A 290 23.93 -58.57 -1.39
CA ILE A 290 22.91 -59.61 -1.15
C ILE A 290 22.61 -60.39 -2.44
N LYS A 291 22.46 -59.72 -3.59
CA LYS A 291 22.27 -60.38 -4.89
C LYS A 291 23.45 -61.28 -5.25
N TRP A 292 24.67 -60.81 -5.02
CA TRP A 292 25.88 -61.60 -5.25
C TRP A 292 25.96 -62.84 -4.36
N GLN A 293 25.66 -62.68 -3.06
CA GLN A 293 25.59 -63.80 -2.12
C GLN A 293 24.52 -64.82 -2.53
N ARG A 294 23.33 -64.37 -2.97
CA ARG A 294 22.28 -65.26 -3.48
C ARG A 294 22.71 -66.01 -4.74
N ARG A 295 23.45 -65.38 -5.67
CA ARG A 295 24.00 -66.05 -6.85
C ARG A 295 25.04 -67.10 -6.48
N ILE A 296 25.96 -66.79 -5.57
CA ILE A 296 26.95 -67.76 -5.06
C ILE A 296 26.24 -68.95 -4.39
N ALA A 297 25.28 -68.68 -3.52
CA ALA A 297 24.51 -69.72 -2.84
C ALA A 297 23.74 -70.60 -3.84
N GLY A 298 23.10 -70.00 -4.85
CA GLY A 298 22.44 -70.72 -5.92
C GLY A 298 23.39 -71.61 -6.72
N LEU A 299 24.59 -71.11 -7.03
CA LEU A 299 25.62 -71.85 -7.76
C LEU A 299 26.18 -73.03 -6.94
N LEU A 300 26.39 -72.82 -5.63
CA LEU A 300 26.72 -73.89 -4.67
C LEU A 300 25.63 -74.95 -4.60
N PHE A 301 24.36 -74.54 -4.55
CA PHE A 301 23.23 -75.46 -4.52
C PHE A 301 23.13 -76.28 -5.80
N LEU A 302 23.40 -75.66 -6.95
CA LEU A 302 23.43 -76.32 -8.26
C LEU A 302 24.58 -77.33 -8.34
N LEU A 303 25.77 -76.98 -7.83
CA LEU A 303 26.89 -77.91 -7.69
C LEU A 303 26.56 -79.10 -6.79
N MET A 304 25.92 -78.87 -5.64
CA MET A 304 25.45 -79.95 -4.77
C MET A 304 24.41 -80.84 -5.46
N ALA A 305 23.44 -80.26 -6.18
CA ALA A 305 22.44 -81.02 -6.92
C ALA A 305 23.05 -81.86 -8.06
N ILE A 306 24.02 -81.30 -8.79
CA ILE A 306 24.79 -82.04 -9.80
C ILE A 306 25.59 -83.17 -9.14
N GLY A 307 26.25 -82.91 -8.01
CA GLY A 307 26.95 -83.92 -7.23
C GLY A 307 26.03 -85.08 -6.83
N TYR A 308 24.84 -84.76 -6.32
CA TYR A 308 23.83 -85.73 -5.93
C TYR A 308 23.30 -86.54 -7.12
N LEU A 309 23.10 -85.90 -8.29
CA LEU A 309 22.70 -86.60 -9.52
C LEU A 309 23.79 -87.54 -10.06
N VAL A 310 25.06 -87.16 -9.93
CA VAL A 310 26.20 -88.00 -10.30
C VAL A 310 26.32 -89.18 -9.35
N GLU A 311 26.19 -88.96 -8.04
CA GLU A 311 26.12 -90.04 -7.05
C GLU A 311 24.93 -90.96 -7.31
N TYR A 312 23.74 -90.41 -7.60
CA TYR A 312 22.55 -91.20 -7.95
C TYR A 312 22.76 -92.04 -9.21
N LYS A 313 23.37 -91.48 -10.26
CA LYS A 313 23.73 -92.25 -11.48
C LYS A 313 24.78 -93.32 -11.19
N TRP A 314 25.76 -93.04 -10.34
CA TRP A 314 26.81 -93.98 -9.99
C TRP A 314 26.28 -95.13 -9.13
N LEU A 315 25.46 -94.81 -8.13
CA LEU A 315 24.74 -95.77 -7.28
C LEU A 315 23.76 -96.61 -8.11
N ARG A 316 23.01 -96.02 -9.04
CA ARG A 316 22.12 -96.74 -9.97
C ARG A 316 22.87 -97.69 -10.91
N LYS A 317 24.12 -97.36 -11.29
CA LYS A 317 24.95 -98.21 -12.15
C LYS A 317 25.65 -99.34 -11.36
N LYS A 318 25.86 -99.15 -10.05
CA LYS A 318 26.57 -100.08 -9.17
C LYS A 318 25.64 -101.00 -8.38
N TYR A 319 24.42 -100.58 -8.09
CA TYR A 319 23.40 -101.34 -7.39
C TYR A 319 22.12 -101.42 -8.23
N LEU A 320 21.86 -102.59 -8.80
CA LEU A 320 20.63 -102.96 -9.50
C LEU A 320 19.46 -103.11 -8.49
N LEU A 321 19.02 -102.01 -7.88
CA LEU A 321 17.85 -101.99 -7.01
C LEU A 321 17.11 -100.68 -7.24
N PHE A 322 16.22 -100.68 -8.22
CA PHE A 322 14.81 -100.28 -8.10
C PHE A 322 14.15 -100.62 -9.44
N ARG A 323 13.24 -101.60 -9.39
CA ARG A 323 12.29 -101.93 -10.45
C ARG A 323 11.07 -101.03 -10.29
#